data_AF-A0A931ULD3-F1
#
_entry.id   AF-A0A931ULD3-F1
#
_cell.length_a   1.000
_cell.length_b   1.000
_cell.length_c   1.000
_cell.angle_alpha   90.00
_cell.angle_beta   90.00
_cell.angle_gamma   90.00
#
_symmetry.space_group_name_H-M   'P 1'
#
loop_
_entity.id
_entity.type
_entity.pdbx_description
1 polymer ?
#
loop_
_entity_poly.entity_id
_entity_poly.type
_entity_poly.pdbx_seq_one_letter_code
_entity_poly.pdbx_strand_id
1 'polypeptide(L)'
;MEVKQAKFARELKKFAKVGLDSSILIYHLEDVEPYSDLTEAAFAAIAGGSPGAVLSTISVTELLVQPFAEGQHDRVAALERFVLTLPNTALVPPSYPAAKEAARLRAKYGIRTPDAILVATALGEKAEAFLTNDAHLRRLKAEGIAFVVLDDYI
;
A
#
# COMPACT_ATOMS: atom_id res chain seq x y z
N MET A 1 0.29 22.13 -7.20
CA MET A 1 0.16 20.67 -7.41
C MET A 1 1.40 20.07 -8.05
N GLU A 2 1.79 20.45 -9.28
CA GLU A 2 2.91 19.83 -10.01
C GLU A 2 4.24 19.72 -9.23
N VAL A 3 4.62 20.75 -8.47
CA VAL A 3 5.88 20.74 -7.69
C VAL A 3 5.88 19.65 -6.59
N LYS A 4 4.72 19.40 -5.98
CA LYS A 4 4.60 18.41 -4.89
C LYS A 4 4.50 16.99 -5.45
N GLN A 5 3.82 16.78 -6.57
CA GLN A 5 3.81 15.50 -7.29
C GLN A 5 5.22 15.12 -7.79
N ALA A 6 5.98 16.07 -8.35
CA ALA A 6 7.37 15.85 -8.73
C ALA A 6 8.26 15.53 -7.52
N LYS A 7 8.00 16.15 -6.37
CA LYS A 7 8.69 15.81 -5.10
C LYS A 7 8.35 14.38 -4.66
N PHE A 8 7.09 13.99 -4.71
CA PHE A 8 6.63 12.63 -4.38
C PHE A 8 7.29 11.58 -5.27
N ALA A 9 7.25 11.76 -6.60
CA ALA A 9 7.87 10.84 -7.54
C ALA A 9 9.40 10.71 -7.32
N ARG A 10 10.09 11.80 -6.97
CA ARG A 10 11.52 11.75 -6.59
C ARG A 10 11.75 11.02 -5.28
N GLU A 11 10.85 11.14 -4.31
CA GLU A 11 10.95 10.41 -3.04
C GLU A 11 10.82 8.91 -3.29
N LEU A 12 9.83 8.48 -4.08
CA LEU A 12 9.63 7.06 -4.38
C LEU A 12 10.84 6.40 -5.04
N LYS A 13 11.51 7.12 -5.94
CA LYS A 13 12.72 6.64 -6.64
C LYS A 13 13.93 6.41 -5.74
N LYS A 14 13.89 6.85 -4.48
CA LYS A 14 14.96 6.56 -3.51
C LYS A 14 14.90 5.12 -3.01
N PHE A 15 13.74 4.47 -3.14
CA PHE A 15 13.51 3.14 -2.64
C PHE A 15 13.61 2.12 -3.77
N ALA A 16 14.23 0.98 -3.50
CA ALA A 16 14.25 -0.15 -4.43
C ALA A 16 12.92 -0.93 -4.39
N LYS A 17 12.30 -1.00 -3.20
CA LYS A 17 11.07 -1.74 -2.96
C LYS A 17 10.17 -1.01 -1.96
N VAL A 18 8.88 -0.95 -2.24
CA VAL A 18 7.87 -0.34 -1.36
C VAL A 18 6.73 -1.29 -1.04
N GLY A 19 6.20 -1.23 0.18
CA GLY A 19 4.93 -1.86 0.55
C GLY A 19 3.77 -0.90 0.30
N LEU A 20 2.64 -1.45 -0.11
CA LEU A 20 1.42 -0.68 -0.37
C LEU A 20 0.37 -0.97 0.70
N ASP A 21 -0.19 0.10 1.26
CA ASP A 21 -1.45 0.07 1.98
C ASP A 21 -2.63 -0.09 1.00
N SER A 22 -3.72 -0.69 1.46
CA SER A 22 -4.95 -0.85 0.69
C SER A 22 -5.58 0.49 0.33
N SER A 23 -5.39 1.52 1.18
CA SER A 23 -5.84 2.89 0.89
C SER A 23 -5.27 3.44 -0.43
N ILE A 24 -4.04 3.08 -0.78
CA ILE A 24 -3.39 3.51 -2.03
C ILE A 24 -4.10 2.93 -3.26
N LEU A 25 -4.55 1.68 -3.17
CA LEU A 25 -5.31 1.04 -4.24
C LEU A 25 -6.69 1.68 -4.37
N ILE A 26 -7.39 1.88 -3.24
CA ILE A 26 -8.73 2.49 -3.23
C ILE A 26 -8.68 3.89 -3.84
N TYR A 27 -7.71 4.71 -3.42
CA TYR A 27 -7.59 6.09 -3.93
C TYR A 27 -7.31 6.14 -5.43
N HIS A 28 -6.53 5.20 -5.95
CA HIS A 28 -6.26 5.10 -7.38
C HIS A 28 -7.47 4.62 -8.17
N LEU A 29 -8.18 3.61 -7.67
CA LEU A 29 -9.29 2.97 -8.38
C LEU A 29 -10.58 3.79 -8.35
N GLU A 30 -10.74 4.65 -7.35
CA GLU A 30 -11.92 5.50 -7.16
C GLU A 30 -11.64 6.97 -7.52
N ASP A 31 -10.50 7.29 -8.12
CA ASP A 31 -10.07 8.65 -8.48
C ASP A 31 -10.25 9.66 -7.33
N VAL A 32 -9.81 9.27 -6.13
CA VAL A 32 -10.06 10.05 -4.90
C VAL A 32 -9.18 11.29 -4.90
N GLU A 33 -9.78 12.44 -5.17
CA GLU A 33 -9.13 13.74 -5.00
C GLU A 33 -8.89 14.06 -3.51
N PRO A 34 -7.75 14.70 -3.15
CA PRO A 34 -6.67 15.18 -4.02
C PRO A 34 -5.52 14.17 -4.28
N TYR A 35 -5.75 12.87 -4.06
CA TYR A 35 -4.72 11.82 -4.08
C TYR A 35 -4.55 11.12 -5.43
N SER A 36 -5.52 11.22 -6.33
CA SER A 36 -5.55 10.64 -7.68
C SER A 36 -4.20 10.83 -8.40
N ASP A 37 -3.74 12.08 -8.56
CA ASP A 37 -2.47 12.45 -9.18
C ASP A 37 -1.24 11.78 -8.53
N LEU A 38 -1.25 11.62 -7.20
CA LEU A 38 -0.15 11.01 -6.46
C LEU A 38 -0.15 9.49 -6.66
N THR A 39 -1.32 8.86 -6.59
CA THR A 39 -1.44 7.42 -6.82
C THR A 39 -1.12 7.03 -8.25
N GLU A 40 -1.53 7.84 -9.24
CA GLU A 40 -1.15 7.66 -10.64
C GLU A 40 0.37 7.73 -10.80
N ALA A 41 1.02 8.74 -10.20
CA ALA A 41 2.48 8.85 -10.21
C ALA A 41 3.17 7.64 -9.54
N ALA A 42 2.58 7.11 -8.45
CA ALA A 42 3.11 5.93 -7.77
C ALA A 42 3.02 4.68 -8.65
N PHE A 43 1.84 4.38 -9.21
CA PHE A 43 1.64 3.22 -10.07
C PHE A 43 2.41 3.34 -11.39
N ALA A 44 2.57 4.54 -11.95
CA ALA A 44 3.43 4.77 -13.11
C ALA A 44 4.91 4.47 -12.80
N ALA A 45 5.41 4.88 -11.64
CA ALA A 45 6.78 4.58 -11.21
C ALA A 45 6.99 3.08 -10.99
N ILE A 46 6.03 2.42 -10.32
CA ILE A 46 6.03 0.98 -10.11
C ILE A 46 6.00 0.24 -11.45
N ALA A 47 5.14 0.64 -12.38
CA ALA A 47 5.09 0.08 -13.73
C ALA A 47 6.40 0.26 -14.50
N GLY A 48 7.10 1.37 -14.28
CA GLY A 48 8.45 1.62 -14.80
C GLY A 48 9.56 0.77 -14.19
N GLY A 49 9.27 -0.02 -13.15
CA GLY A 49 10.19 -0.98 -12.53
C GLY A 49 11.02 -0.43 -11.36
N SER A 50 10.78 0.82 -10.93
CA SER A 50 11.49 1.41 -9.80
C SER A 50 10.60 2.46 -9.09
N PRO A 51 10.13 2.18 -7.86
CA PRO A 51 10.41 0.98 -7.05
C PRO A 51 9.66 -0.27 -7.53
N GLY A 52 10.10 -1.46 -7.12
CA GLY A 52 9.21 -2.63 -7.07
C GLY A 52 8.20 -2.49 -5.92
N ALA A 53 7.06 -3.18 -5.99
CA ALA A 53 6.02 -3.08 -4.98
C ALA A 53 5.71 -4.42 -4.29
N VAL A 54 5.20 -4.35 -3.07
CA VAL A 54 4.68 -5.47 -2.29
C VAL A 54 3.26 -5.12 -1.87
N LEU A 55 2.34 -6.01 -2.14
CA LEU A 55 0.94 -5.90 -1.76
C LEU A 55 0.54 -7.15 -0.98
N SER A 56 0.03 -6.98 0.24
CA SER A 56 -0.56 -8.10 0.98
C SER A 56 -1.92 -8.47 0.39
N THR A 57 -2.23 -9.78 0.27
CA THR A 57 -3.59 -10.20 -0.16
C THR A 57 -4.68 -9.83 0.83
N ILE A 58 -4.35 -9.40 2.06
CA ILE A 58 -5.32 -8.77 2.96
C ILE A 58 -5.96 -7.55 2.32
N SER A 59 -5.21 -6.79 1.51
CA SER A 59 -5.73 -5.64 0.76
C SER A 59 -6.84 -6.02 -0.21
N VAL A 60 -6.81 -7.25 -0.75
CA VAL A 60 -7.87 -7.77 -1.61
C VAL A 60 -9.15 -7.97 -0.81
N THR A 61 -9.04 -8.44 0.44
CA THR A 61 -10.20 -8.54 1.34
C THR A 61 -10.80 -7.16 1.58
N GLU A 62 -9.97 -6.16 1.91
CA GLU A 62 -10.43 -4.79 2.16
C GLU A 62 -11.08 -4.16 0.93
N LEU A 63 -10.50 -4.38 -0.25
CA LEU A 63 -11.00 -3.84 -1.52
C LEU A 63 -12.32 -4.47 -1.99
N LEU A 64 -12.52 -5.76 -1.76
CA LEU A 64 -13.67 -6.50 -2.32
C LEU A 64 -14.89 -6.58 -1.39
N VAL A 65 -14.75 -6.27 -0.09
CA VAL A 65 -15.86 -6.37 0.88
C VAL A 65 -17.09 -5.57 0.43
N GLN A 66 -16.93 -4.30 0.04
CA GLN A 66 -18.07 -3.47 -0.36
C GLN A 66 -18.68 -3.91 -1.71
N PRO A 67 -17.90 -4.15 -2.79
CA PRO A 67 -18.43 -4.71 -4.03
C PRO A 67 -19.21 -6.02 -3.85
N PHE A 68 -18.74 -6.93 -2.98
CA PHE A 68 -19.47 -8.15 -2.65
C PHE A 68 -20.77 -7.86 -1.88
N ALA A 69 -20.73 -6.97 -0.88
CA ALA A 69 -21.91 -6.60 -0.10
C ALA A 69 -23.01 -5.96 -0.97
N GLU A 70 -22.62 -5.24 -2.02
CA GLU A 70 -23.53 -4.55 -2.95
C GLU A 70 -23.90 -5.40 -4.18
N GLY A 71 -23.41 -6.64 -4.29
CA GLY A 71 -23.70 -7.54 -5.42
C GLY A 71 -23.11 -7.09 -6.77
N GLN A 72 -22.05 -6.27 -6.74
CA GLN A 72 -21.43 -5.69 -7.94
C GLN A 72 -20.40 -6.63 -8.57
N HIS A 73 -20.87 -7.74 -9.15
CA HIS A 73 -19.99 -8.78 -9.72
C HIS A 73 -19.03 -8.26 -10.79
N ASP A 74 -19.47 -7.33 -11.65
CA ASP A 74 -18.60 -6.73 -12.67
C ASP A 74 -17.47 -5.92 -12.04
N ARG A 75 -17.76 -5.20 -10.94
CA ARG A 75 -16.78 -4.44 -10.18
C ARG A 75 -15.78 -5.37 -9.50
N VAL A 76 -16.25 -6.46 -8.87
CA VAL A 76 -15.37 -7.50 -8.29
C VAL A 76 -14.40 -8.01 -9.34
N ALA A 77 -14.90 -8.42 -10.51
CA ALA A 77 -14.05 -8.95 -11.57
C ALA A 77 -13.05 -7.91 -12.12
N ALA A 78 -13.42 -6.63 -12.18
CA ALA A 78 -12.52 -5.55 -12.57
C ALA A 78 -11.41 -5.32 -11.55
N LEU A 79 -11.75 -5.28 -10.25
CA LEU A 79 -10.80 -5.10 -9.15
C LEU A 79 -9.82 -6.28 -9.04
N GLU A 80 -10.31 -7.52 -9.19
CA GLU A 80 -9.46 -8.71 -9.22
C GLU A 80 -8.48 -8.67 -10.39
N ARG A 81 -8.96 -8.33 -11.60
CA ARG A 81 -8.09 -8.17 -12.77
C ARG A 81 -7.00 -7.13 -12.51
N PHE A 82 -7.37 -5.96 -11.99
CA PHE A 82 -6.41 -4.91 -11.67
C PHE A 82 -5.31 -5.42 -10.73
N VAL A 83 -5.68 -6.02 -9.59
CA VAL A 83 -4.69 -6.51 -8.61
C VAL A 83 -3.78 -7.59 -9.20
N LEU A 84 -4.33 -8.52 -9.98
CA LEU A 84 -3.56 -9.62 -10.58
C LEU A 84 -2.65 -9.16 -11.73
N THR A 85 -2.91 -8.01 -12.34
CA THR A 85 -2.09 -7.47 -13.44
C THR A 85 -1.22 -6.29 -13.02
N LEU A 86 -1.10 -5.99 -11.71
CA LEU A 86 -0.23 -4.93 -11.24
C LEU A 86 1.24 -5.22 -11.63
N PRO A 87 1.87 -4.37 -12.48
CA PRO A 87 3.24 -4.59 -12.90
C PRO A 87 4.21 -4.43 -11.72
N ASN A 88 5.33 -5.16 -11.74
CA ASN A 88 6.42 -5.08 -10.77
C ASN A 88 5.96 -5.14 -9.30
N THR A 89 4.83 -5.82 -9.04
CA THR A 89 4.20 -5.92 -7.72
C THR A 89 4.14 -7.38 -7.29
N ALA A 90 4.70 -7.69 -6.13
CA ALA A 90 4.56 -8.99 -5.49
C ALA A 90 3.28 -9.02 -4.66
N LEU A 91 2.33 -9.89 -5.02
CA LEU A 91 1.14 -10.16 -4.23
C LEU A 91 1.43 -11.27 -3.21
N VAL A 92 1.45 -10.93 -1.93
CA VAL A 92 1.96 -11.80 -0.85
C VAL A 92 0.83 -12.25 0.07
N PRO A 93 0.56 -13.57 0.17
CA PRO A 93 -0.46 -14.09 1.06
C PRO A 93 -0.04 -14.02 2.54
N PRO A 94 -1.00 -13.98 3.48
CA PRO A 94 -0.73 -14.15 4.90
C PRO A 94 0.09 -15.41 5.17
N SER A 95 1.09 -15.25 6.03
CA SER A 95 1.95 -16.34 6.47
C SER A 95 2.08 -16.30 7.99
N TYR A 96 2.45 -17.43 8.60
CA TYR A 96 2.68 -17.47 10.04
C TYR A 96 3.75 -16.47 10.51
N PRO A 97 4.91 -16.30 9.82
CA PRO A 97 5.87 -15.25 10.14
C PRO A 97 5.26 -13.84 10.12
N ALA A 98 4.49 -13.50 9.08
CA ALA A 98 3.83 -12.19 8.98
C ALA A 98 2.81 -12.00 10.11
N ALA A 99 2.01 -13.03 10.43
CA ALA A 99 1.03 -12.97 11.51
C ALA A 99 1.68 -12.79 12.90
N LYS A 100 2.77 -13.53 13.16
CA LYS A 100 3.54 -13.40 14.41
C LYS A 100 4.15 -12.02 14.54
N GLU A 101 4.70 -11.49 13.46
CA GLU A 101 5.29 -10.15 13.44
C GLU A 101 4.22 -9.06 13.59
N ALA A 102 3.08 -9.20 12.93
CA ALA A 102 1.93 -8.31 13.11
C ALA A 102 1.46 -8.28 14.57
N ALA A 103 1.43 -9.43 15.25
CA ALA A 103 1.11 -9.49 16.67
C ALA A 103 2.12 -8.71 17.53
N ARG A 104 3.42 -8.81 17.23
CA ARG A 104 4.48 -8.04 17.91
C ARG A 104 4.30 -6.53 17.69
N LEU A 105 4.10 -6.11 16.44
CA LEU A 105 3.89 -4.71 16.07
C LEU A 105 2.65 -4.15 16.77
N ARG A 106 1.53 -4.88 16.74
CA ARG A 106 0.28 -4.49 17.39
C ARG A 106 0.45 -4.37 18.91
N ALA A 107 1.10 -5.32 19.56
CA ALA A 107 1.35 -5.27 21.00
C ALA A 107 2.22 -4.07 21.41
N LYS A 108 3.21 -3.72 20.60
CA LYS A 108 4.15 -2.61 20.86
C LYS A 108 3.56 -1.23 20.53
N TYR A 109 2.79 -1.10 19.45
CA TYR A 109 2.39 0.19 18.89
C TYR A 109 0.89 0.48 18.95
N GLY A 110 0.07 -0.50 19.33
CA GLY A 110 -1.38 -0.34 19.47
C GLY A 110 -2.14 -0.11 18.15
N ILE A 111 -1.57 -0.53 17.02
CA ILE A 111 -2.21 -0.45 15.69
C ILE A 111 -3.24 -1.57 15.49
N ARG A 112 -4.13 -1.41 14.50
CA ARG A 112 -5.15 -2.44 14.21
C ARG A 112 -4.51 -3.65 13.55
N THR A 113 -5.18 -4.80 13.64
CA THR A 113 -4.68 -6.06 13.07
C THR A 113 -4.43 -5.97 11.56
N PRO A 114 -5.32 -5.39 10.71
CA PRO A 114 -5.05 -5.26 9.28
C PRO A 114 -3.78 -4.45 9.02
N ASP A 115 -3.68 -3.22 9.55
CA ASP A 115 -2.51 -2.35 9.43
C ASP A 115 -1.21 -3.08 9.86
N ALA A 116 -1.27 -3.83 10.97
CA ALA A 116 -0.14 -4.60 11.47
C ALA A 116 0.29 -5.72 10.51
N ILE A 117 -0.65 -6.40 9.86
CA ILE A 117 -0.35 -7.44 8.87
C ILE A 117 0.22 -6.81 7.61
N LEU A 118 -0.35 -5.71 7.10
CA LEU A 118 0.16 -5.00 5.92
C LEU A 118 1.63 -4.58 6.11
N VAL A 119 1.93 -3.94 7.24
CA VAL A 119 3.31 -3.51 7.54
C VAL A 119 4.23 -4.71 7.82
N ALA A 120 3.77 -5.74 8.53
CA ALA A 120 4.56 -6.96 8.75
C ALA A 120 4.90 -7.68 7.44
N THR A 121 3.97 -7.74 6.49
CA THR A 121 4.21 -8.26 5.13
C THR A 121 5.27 -7.41 4.42
N ALA A 122 5.15 -6.09 4.43
CA ALA A 122 6.13 -5.19 3.81
C ALA A 122 7.53 -5.38 4.40
N LEU A 123 7.65 -5.45 5.73
CA LEU A 123 8.91 -5.70 6.44
C LEU A 123 9.50 -7.08 6.08
N GLY A 124 8.66 -8.13 6.07
CA GLY A 124 9.07 -9.50 5.72
C GLY A 124 9.63 -9.60 4.30
N GLU A 125 9.07 -8.82 3.37
CA GLU A 125 9.52 -8.72 1.98
C GLU A 125 10.65 -7.71 1.77
N LYS A 126 11.17 -7.11 2.84
CA LYS A 126 12.26 -6.12 2.84
C LYS A 126 11.92 -4.87 2.03
N ALA A 127 10.67 -4.41 2.10
CA ALA A 127 10.33 -3.10 1.61
C ALA A 127 11.04 -2.03 2.44
N GLU A 128 11.56 -1.00 1.77
CA GLU A 128 12.31 0.10 2.38
C GLU A 128 11.39 1.25 2.79
N ALA A 129 10.22 1.34 2.14
CA ALA A 129 9.16 2.26 2.49
C ALA A 129 7.78 1.60 2.43
N PHE A 130 6.83 2.18 3.15
CA PHE A 130 5.42 1.84 3.11
C PHE A 130 4.61 3.07 2.67
N LEU A 131 3.88 2.95 1.56
CA LEU A 131 2.99 3.99 1.05
C LEU A 131 1.63 3.83 1.72
N THR A 132 1.13 4.90 2.32
CA THR A 132 -0.15 4.93 3.04
C THR A 132 -0.71 6.34 3.02
N ASN A 133 -1.93 6.53 3.49
CA ASN A 133 -2.40 7.84 3.93
C ASN A 133 -2.70 7.93 5.43
N ASP A 134 -2.32 6.92 6.22
CA ASP A 134 -2.42 6.96 7.68
C ASP A 134 -1.11 7.44 8.32
N ALA A 135 -1.07 8.71 8.71
CA ALA A 135 0.06 9.30 9.41
C ALA A 135 0.35 8.64 10.78
N HIS A 136 -0.62 7.95 11.40
CA HIS A 136 -0.39 7.26 12.67
C HIS A 136 0.60 6.11 12.55
N LEU A 137 0.74 5.51 11.36
CA LEU A 137 1.67 4.41 11.11
C LEU A 137 3.14 4.84 11.20
N ARG A 138 3.45 6.14 11.10
CA ARG A 138 4.81 6.68 11.31
C ARG A 138 5.42 6.29 12.66
N ARG A 139 4.62 5.92 13.66
CA ARG A 139 5.11 5.40 14.94
C ARG A 139 5.96 4.13 14.78
N LEU A 140 5.81 3.40 13.68
CA LEU A 140 6.57 2.19 13.35
C LEU A 140 7.93 2.49 12.68
N LYS A 141 8.32 3.75 12.47
CA LYS A 141 9.61 4.11 11.82
C LYS A 141 10.84 3.45 12.46
N ALA A 142 10.76 3.13 13.76
CA ALA A 142 11.84 2.46 14.50
C ALA A 142 12.04 0.99 14.09
N GLU A 143 11.13 0.42 13.29
CA GLU A 143 11.22 -0.94 12.74
C GLU A 143 12.03 -1.01 11.43
N GLY A 144 12.62 0.11 10.99
CA GLY A 144 13.53 0.13 9.84
C GLY A 144 12.85 0.29 8.48
N ILE A 145 11.61 0.79 8.45
CA ILE A 145 10.85 1.11 7.24
C ILE A 145 10.44 2.59 7.23
N ALA A 146 10.58 3.25 6.09
CA ALA A 146 10.11 4.62 5.88
C ALA A 146 8.58 4.64 5.67
N PHE A 147 7.92 5.74 6.05
CA PHE A 147 6.49 5.92 5.80
C PHE A 147 6.31 7.11 4.86
N VAL A 148 5.83 6.83 3.64
CA VAL A 148 5.50 7.82 2.63
C VAL A 148 3.99 8.05 2.71
N VAL A 149 3.59 9.15 3.34
CA VAL A 149 2.18 9.51 3.53
C VAL A 149 1.78 10.47 2.41
N LEU A 150 0.68 10.19 1.70
CA LEU A 150 0.28 11.02 0.56
C LEU A 150 -0.04 12.48 0.96
N ASP A 151 -0.68 12.69 2.11
CA ASP A 151 -0.98 14.03 2.69
C ASP A 151 0.23 14.97 2.75
N ASP A 152 1.46 14.45 2.88
CA ASP A 152 2.68 15.26 2.90
C ASP A 152 2.97 15.95 1.55
N TYR A 153 2.30 15.53 0.48
CA TYR A 153 2.54 15.92 -0.91
C TYR A 153 1.35 16.63 -1.56
N ILE A 154 0.39 17.07 -0.76
CA ILE A 154 -0.78 17.84 -1.22
C ILE A 154 -0.71 19.27 -0.69
#